data_AF-A0A956UDY5-F1
#
_entry.id   AF-A0A956UDY5-F1
#
_cell.length_a   1.000
_cell.length_b   1.000
_cell.length_c   1.000
_cell.angle_alpha   90.00
_cell.angle_beta   90.00
_cell.angle_gamma   90.00
#
_symmetry.space_group_name_H-M   'P 1'
#
loop_
_entity.id
_entity.type
_entity.pdbx_description
1 polymer ?
#
loop_
_entity_poly.entity_id
_entity_poly.type
_entity_poly.pdbx_seq_one_letter_code
_entity_poly.pdbx_strand_id
1 'polypeptide(L)'
;MRQATVINLFRRLRQVHAIEHATVALLLERRGGRRMRVAGLSHPWGFLLFSPTSDTEMVRMAADDAVRRLQAGQSHLALSDFCGTNLAITAVLATLFVRTASWRGGSFSRSVV
;
A
#
# COMPACT_ATOMS: atom_id res chain seq x y z
N MET A 1 -31.06 -4.13 1.88
CA MET A 1 -30.42 -3.75 0.59
C MET A 1 -29.16 -2.89 0.73
N ARG A 2 -29.12 -1.83 1.56
CA ARG A 2 -27.93 -0.94 1.69
C ARG A 2 -26.63 -1.61 2.20
N GLN A 3 -26.71 -2.62 3.08
CA GLN A 3 -25.53 -3.28 3.65
C GLN A 3 -24.77 -4.15 2.63
N ALA A 4 -25.47 -4.77 1.67
CA ALA A 4 -24.84 -5.59 0.63
C ALA A 4 -23.96 -4.74 -0.32
N THR A 5 -24.36 -3.49 -0.57
CA THR A 5 -23.61 -2.55 -1.40
C THR A 5 -22.27 -2.16 -0.76
N VAL A 6 -22.26 -1.92 0.55
CA VAL A 6 -21.06 -1.55 1.31
C VAL A 6 -20.04 -2.70 1.32
N ILE A 7 -20.51 -3.93 1.59
CA ILE A 7 -19.64 -5.12 1.59
C ILE A 7 -19.01 -5.33 0.20
N ASN A 8 -19.80 -5.15 -0.87
CA ASN A 8 -19.29 -5.24 -2.24
C ASN A 8 -18.25 -4.16 -2.54
N LEU A 9 -18.44 -2.94 -2.02
CA LEU A 9 -17.48 -1.86 -2.20
C LEU A 9 -16.13 -2.18 -1.55
N PHE A 10 -16.12 -2.68 -0.32
CA PHE A 10 -14.89 -3.10 0.37
C PHE A 10 -14.18 -4.26 -0.33
N ARG A 11 -14.94 -5.24 -0.83
CA ARG A 11 -14.36 -6.35 -1.59
C ARG A 11 -13.68 -5.84 -2.85
N ARG A 12 -14.34 -4.94 -3.58
CA ARG A 12 -13.80 -4.36 -4.81
C ARG A 12 -12.58 -3.48 -4.54
N LEU A 13 -12.60 -2.70 -3.46
CA LEU A 13 -11.47 -1.88 -3.03
C LEU A 13 -10.24 -2.75 -2.74
N ARG A 14 -10.40 -3.88 -2.04
CA ARG A 14 -9.32 -4.85 -1.82
C ARG A 14 -8.78 -5.46 -3.11
N GLN A 15 -9.65 -5.79 -4.06
CA GLN A 15 -9.23 -6.32 -5.36
C GLN A 15 -8.44 -5.29 -6.17
N VAL A 16 -8.93 -4.05 -6.24
CA VAL A 16 -8.23 -2.98 -6.94
C VAL A 16 -6.88 -2.68 -6.28
N HIS A 17 -6.82 -2.69 -4.95
CA HIS A 17 -5.57 -2.50 -4.20
C HIS A 17 -4.54 -3.59 -4.46
N ALA A 18 -4.98 -4.85 -4.55
CA ALA A 18 -4.11 -5.95 -4.94
C ALA A 18 -3.54 -5.75 -6.35
N ILE A 19 -4.37 -5.29 -7.30
CA ILE A 19 -3.94 -5.00 -8.68
C ILE A 19 -2.96 -3.82 -8.71
N GLU A 20 -3.20 -2.77 -7.93
CA GLU A 20 -2.27 -1.63 -7.80
C GLU A 20 -0.89 -2.10 -7.31
N HIS A 21 -0.83 -2.87 -6.21
CA HIS A 21 0.42 -3.39 -5.68
C HIS A 21 1.15 -4.27 -6.68
N ALA A 22 0.45 -5.18 -7.35
CA ALA A 22 1.05 -6.02 -8.39
C ALA A 22 1.55 -5.18 -9.58
N THR A 23 0.84 -4.12 -9.96
CA THR A 23 1.27 -3.20 -11.03
C THR A 23 2.57 -2.50 -10.65
N VAL A 24 2.66 -1.98 -9.42
CA VAL A 24 3.86 -1.33 -8.90
C VAL A 24 5.03 -2.32 -8.82
N ALA A 25 4.81 -3.53 -8.32
CA ALA A 25 5.84 -4.57 -8.24
C ALA A 25 6.44 -4.86 -9.62
N LEU A 26 5.60 -5.10 -10.63
CA LEU A 26 6.03 -5.38 -12.00
C LEU A 26 6.71 -4.16 -12.66
N LEU A 27 6.25 -2.94 -12.36
CA LEU A 27 6.90 -1.71 -12.81
C LEU A 27 8.31 -1.56 -12.25
N LEU A 28 8.49 -1.87 -10.96
CA LEU A 28 9.79 -1.83 -10.31
C LEU A 28 10.73 -2.90 -10.86
N GLU A 29 10.22 -4.11 -11.14
CA GLU A 29 10.99 -5.16 -11.81
C GLU A 29 11.50 -4.70 -13.19
N ARG A 30 10.63 -4.14 -14.02
CA ARG A 30 10.98 -3.71 -15.39
C ARG A 30 11.96 -2.53 -15.45
N ARG A 31 11.95 -1.65 -14.44
CA ARG A 31 12.80 -0.44 -14.38
C ARG A 31 14.12 -0.63 -13.62
N GLY A 32 14.49 -1.88 -13.27
CA GLY A 32 15.78 -2.17 -12.63
C GLY A 32 15.81 -1.92 -11.12
N GLY A 33 14.65 -1.99 -10.45
CA GLY A 33 14.56 -2.13 -9.00
C GLY A 33 14.01 -0.92 -8.22
N ARG A 34 14.13 -1.03 -6.89
CA ARG A 34 13.47 -0.23 -5.83
C ARG A 34 13.86 1.26 -5.76
N ARG A 35 14.64 1.77 -6.72
CA ARG A 35 15.08 3.18 -6.79
C ARG A 35 14.02 4.11 -7.40
N MET A 36 13.04 3.56 -8.13
CA MET A 36 11.96 4.37 -8.68
C MET A 36 10.96 4.72 -7.57
N ARG A 37 10.72 6.02 -7.38
CA ARG A 37 9.71 6.51 -6.44
C ARG A 37 8.34 6.41 -7.10
N VAL A 38 7.56 5.41 -6.70
CA VAL A 38 6.18 5.24 -7.14
C VAL A 38 5.29 5.24 -5.91
N ALA A 39 4.23 6.05 -5.93
CA ALA A 39 3.15 5.99 -4.96
C ALA A 39 1.86 5.65 -5.69
N GLY A 40 0.98 4.90 -5.03
CA GLY A 40 -0.32 4.55 -5.59
C GLY A 40 -1.46 4.90 -4.64
N LEU A 41 -2.64 5.12 -5.23
CA LEU A 41 -3.86 5.41 -4.51
C LEU A 41 -5.02 4.60 -5.09
N SER A 42 -5.53 3.66 -4.28
CA SER A 42 -6.62 2.77 -4.66
C SER A 42 -8.00 3.35 -4.40
N HIS A 43 -8.90 3.11 -5.34
CA HIS A 43 -10.32 3.40 -5.25
C HIS A 43 -11.11 2.15 -5.68
N PRO A 44 -12.34 1.92 -5.22
CA PRO A 44 -13.10 0.72 -5.63
C PRO A 44 -13.42 0.65 -7.14
N TRP A 45 -13.13 1.70 -7.90
CA TRP A 45 -13.36 1.77 -9.34
C TRP A 45 -12.07 1.76 -10.17
N GLY A 46 -10.90 1.79 -9.53
CA GLY A 46 -9.59 1.89 -10.19
C GLY A 46 -8.53 2.47 -9.25
N PHE A 47 -7.33 2.70 -9.74
CA PHE A 47 -6.24 3.27 -8.93
C PHE A 47 -5.51 4.36 -9.70
N LEU A 48 -4.81 5.22 -8.97
CA LEU A 48 -3.92 6.25 -9.50
C LEU A 48 -2.49 5.88 -9.16
N LEU A 49 -1.55 6.19 -10.06
CA LEU A 49 -0.11 6.05 -9.82
C LEU A 49 0.56 7.41 -9.98
N PHE A 50 1.40 7.74 -9.01
CA PHE A 50 2.29 8.89 -9.02
C PHE A 50 3.70 8.36 -9.23
N SER A 51 4.24 8.62 -10.42
CA SER A 51 5.57 8.15 -10.82
C SER A 51 6.25 9.24 -11.64
N PRO A 52 7.58 9.38 -11.56
CA PRO A 52 8.34 10.26 -12.46
C PRO A 52 8.40 9.73 -13.90
N THR A 53 7.89 8.53 -14.17
CA THR A 53 7.93 7.94 -15.51
C THR A 53 6.84 8.53 -16.41
N SER A 54 7.23 8.97 -17.62
CA SER A 54 6.30 9.43 -18.67
C SER A 54 5.79 8.29 -19.56
N ASP A 55 6.29 7.07 -19.36
CA ASP A 55 6.04 5.90 -20.19
C ASP A 55 4.73 5.21 -19.76
N THR A 56 3.62 5.75 -20.25
CA THR A 56 2.28 5.27 -19.92
C THR A 56 1.98 3.89 -20.49
N GLU A 57 2.60 3.51 -21.61
CA GLU A 57 2.40 2.18 -22.19
C GLU A 57 3.05 1.10 -21.33
N MET A 58 4.24 1.35 -20.79
CA MET A 58 4.85 0.43 -19.82
C MET A 58 3.96 0.24 -18.58
N VAL A 59 3.33 1.32 -18.09
CA VAL A 59 2.37 1.27 -16.97
C VAL A 59 1.15 0.44 -17.35
N ARG A 60 0.58 0.65 -18.54
CA ARG A 60 -0.55 -0.12 -19.04
C ARG A 60 -0.23 -1.61 -19.13
N MET A 61 0.90 -1.95 -19.74
CA MET A 61 1.38 -3.34 -19.83
C MET A 61 1.64 -3.96 -18.45
N ALA A 62 2.06 -3.17 -17.46
CA ALA A 62 2.28 -3.67 -16.10
C ALA A 62 0.96 -3.96 -15.39
N ALA A 63 -0.06 -3.11 -15.60
CA ALA A 63 -1.40 -3.31 -15.06
C ALA A 63 -2.07 -4.55 -15.70
N ASP A 64 -1.95 -4.72 -17.02
CA ASP A 64 -2.47 -5.89 -17.73
C ASP A 64 -1.81 -7.19 -17.21
N ASP A 65 -0.48 -7.18 -17.03
CA ASP A 65 0.24 -8.31 -16.44
C ASP A 65 -0.14 -8.56 -14.99
N ALA A 66 -0.33 -7.52 -14.20
CA ALA A 66 -0.74 -7.62 -12.80
C ALA A 66 -2.07 -8.38 -12.68
N VAL A 67 -3.07 -8.00 -13.47
CA VAL A 67 -4.36 -8.70 -13.49
C VAL A 67 -4.19 -10.16 -13.89
N ARG A 68 -3.48 -10.43 -15.00
CA ARG A 68 -3.27 -11.79 -15.49
C ARG A 68 -2.54 -12.67 -14.48
N ARG A 69 -1.47 -12.18 -13.86
CA ARG A 69 -0.66 -12.93 -12.89
C ARG A 69 -1.40 -13.16 -11.57
N LEU A 70 -2.17 -12.17 -11.09
CA LEU A 70 -3.02 -12.34 -9.92
C LEU A 70 -4.12 -13.38 -10.15
N GLN A 71 -4.75 -13.37 -11.33
CA GLN A 71 -5.71 -14.40 -11.73
C GLN A 71 -5.07 -15.79 -11.83
N ALA A 72 -3.81 -15.87 -12.25
CA ALA A 72 -3.02 -17.10 -12.27
C ALA A 72 -2.54 -17.56 -10.88
N GLY A 73 -2.94 -16.88 -9.80
CA GLY A 73 -2.64 -17.28 -8.42
C GLY A 73 -1.35 -16.69 -7.84
N GLN A 74 -0.66 -15.78 -8.54
CA GLN A 74 0.56 -15.13 -8.04
C GLN A 74 0.25 -14.03 -7.01
N SER A 75 -0.40 -14.40 -5.92
CA SER A 75 -0.88 -13.49 -4.87
C SER A 75 0.23 -12.71 -4.16
N HIS A 76 1.47 -13.21 -4.17
CA HIS A 76 2.63 -12.51 -3.59
C HIS A 76 2.87 -11.13 -4.23
N LEU A 77 2.49 -10.94 -5.51
CA LEU A 77 2.59 -9.66 -6.20
C LEU A 77 1.66 -8.58 -5.60
N ALA A 78 0.57 -9.00 -4.94
CA ALA A 78 -0.36 -8.09 -4.29
C ALA A 78 0.15 -7.56 -2.94
N LEU A 79 1.33 -8.00 -2.48
CA LEU A 79 1.88 -7.61 -1.19
C LEU A 79 2.94 -6.53 -1.38
N SER A 80 2.87 -5.47 -0.57
CA SER A 80 3.86 -4.39 -0.53
C SER A 80 4.23 -4.11 0.92
N ASP A 81 5.54 -4.01 1.20
CA ASP A 81 6.07 -3.59 2.51
C ASP A 81 5.55 -2.21 2.91
N PHE A 82 5.25 -1.36 1.91
CA PHE A 82 4.85 0.03 2.10
C PHE A 82 3.36 0.27 1.82
N CYS A 83 2.50 -0.71 2.13
CA CYS A 83 1.06 -0.50 2.11
C CYS A 83 0.67 0.63 3.09
N GLY A 84 -0.14 1.60 2.63
CA GLY A 84 -0.58 2.72 3.47
C GLY A 84 -1.29 2.27 4.75
N THR A 85 -2.01 1.15 4.70
CA THR A 85 -2.66 0.54 5.87
C THR A 85 -1.65 0.03 6.89
N ASN A 86 -0.56 -0.60 6.45
CA ASN A 86 0.51 -1.06 7.35
C ASN A 86 1.17 0.12 8.04
N LEU A 87 1.43 1.20 7.30
CA LEU A 87 2.02 2.43 7.84
C LEU A 87 1.08 3.10 8.87
N ALA A 88 -0.21 3.21 8.56
CA ALA A 88 -1.21 3.76 9.46
C ALA A 88 -1.34 2.95 10.76
N ILE A 89 -1.44 1.62 10.66
CA ILE A 89 -1.49 0.74 11.84
C ILE A 89 -0.21 0.88 12.67
N THR A 90 0.95 0.90 12.03
CA THR A 90 2.25 1.07 12.70
C THR A 90 2.29 2.41 13.45
N ALA A 91 1.85 3.51 12.82
CA ALA A 91 1.82 4.83 13.46
C ALA A 91 0.87 4.87 14.66
N VAL A 92 -0.32 4.28 14.54
CA VAL A 92 -1.29 4.19 15.65
C VAL A 92 -0.70 3.38 16.81
N LEU A 93 -0.16 2.19 16.53
CA LEU A 93 0.44 1.33 17.56
C LEU A 93 1.63 2.01 18.25
N ALA A 94 2.53 2.63 17.48
CA ALA A 94 3.67 3.38 18.02
C ALA A 94 3.21 4.52 18.92
N THR A 95 2.18 5.28 18.50
CA THR A 95 1.63 6.38 19.29
C THR A 95 1.00 5.89 20.60
N LEU A 96 0.26 4.78 20.55
CA LEU A 96 -0.33 4.15 21.74
C LEU A 96 0.76 3.64 22.69
N PHE A 97 1.81 3.02 22.15
CA PHE A 97 2.94 2.55 22.93
C PHE A 97 3.64 3.70 23.64
N VAL A 98 4.00 4.77 22.92
CA VAL A 98 4.63 5.95 23.50
C VAL A 98 3.74 6.58 24.58
N ARG A 99 2.44 6.72 24.33
CA ARG A 99 1.48 7.31 25.28
C ARG A 99 1.33 6.48 26.56
N THR A 100 1.38 5.16 26.48
CA THR A 100 1.23 4.29 27.65
C THR A 100 2.55 4.09 28.39
N ALA A 101 3.67 4.08 27.68
CA ALA A 101 5.01 4.07 28.27
C ALA A 101 5.29 5.38 29.04
N SER A 102 4.90 6.53 28.49
CA SER A 102 5.02 7.81 29.19
C SER A 102 4.07 7.94 30.38
N TRP A 103 2.94 7.21 30.39
CA TRP A 103 2.00 7.18 31.52
C TRP A 103 2.48 6.32 32.70
N ARG A 104 3.33 5.31 32.45
CA ARG A 104 3.97 4.47 33.48
C ARG A 104 5.35 5.00 33.92
N GLY A 105 6.00 5.85 33.13
CA GLY A 105 7.30 6.45 33.44
C GLY A 105 7.16 7.83 34.08
N GLY A 106 6.86 7.88 35.38
CA GLY A 106 7.07 9.09 36.17
C GLY A 106 8.55 9.51 36.13
N SER A 107 8.79 10.77 35.73
CA SER A 107 10.07 11.48 35.75
C SER A 107 11.21 10.90 34.90
N PHE A 108 11.26 11.30 33.62
CA PHE A 108 12.54 11.36 32.93
C PHE A 108 13.27 12.63 33.40
N SER A 109 14.03 12.49 34.50
CA SER A 109 14.87 13.56 35.03
C SER A 109 15.87 13.98 33.96
N ARG A 110 15.69 15.22 33.50
CA ARG A 110 16.50 15.88 32.49
C ARG A 110 17.78 16.35 33.18
N SER A 111 18.84 15.55 33.12
CA SER A 111 20.17 15.97 33.57
C SER A 111 21.24 15.36 32.66
N VAL A 112 21.60 16.07 31.59
CA VAL A 112 22.94 15.96 31.00
C VAL A 112 23.43 17.38 30.75
N VAL A 113 24.59 17.62 31.32
CA VAL A 113 25.43 18.82 31.35
C VAL A 113 25.74 19.35 29.95
#